data_AF-A0A249E3C7-F1
#
_entry.id   AF-A0A249E3C7-F1
#
_cell.length_a   1.000
_cell.length_b   1.000
_cell.length_c   1.000
_cell.angle_alpha   90.00
_cell.angle_beta   90.00
_cell.angle_gamma   90.00
#
_symmetry.space_group_name_H-M   'P 1'
#
loop_
_entity.id
_entity.type
_entity.pdbx_description
1 polymer ?
#
loop_
_entity_poly.entity_id
_entity_poly.type
_entity_poly.pdbx_seq_one_letter_code
_entity_poly.pdbx_strand_id
1 'polypeptide(L)' 'MAANFMANIGYKNCYNIIDGFEGNLQNKGWKQNNLPWQF' A
#
# COMPACT_ATOMS: atom_id res chain seq x y z
N MET A 1 -5.57 -7.87 -7.81
CA MET A 1 -4.60 -6.94 -7.17
C MET A 1 -4.13 -5.93 -8.20
N ALA A 2 -4.18 -4.64 -7.87
CA ALA A 2 -3.77 -3.57 -8.79
C ALA A 2 -2.30 -3.70 -9.25
N ALA A 3 -1.37 -4.01 -8.34
CA ALA A 3 0.04 -4.21 -8.68
C ALA A 3 0.26 -5.32 -9.74
N ASN A 4 -0.48 -6.43 -9.66
CA ASN A 4 -0.39 -7.51 -10.65
C ASN A 4 -0.95 -7.10 -12.01
N PHE A 5 -2.04 -6.32 -12.03
CA PHE A 5 -2.58 -5.77 -13.27
C PHE A 5 -1.58 -4.81 -13.94
N MET A 6 -1.00 -3.91 -13.15
CA MET A 6 0.01 -2.95 -13.63
C MET A 6 1.26 -3.66 -14.18
N ALA A 7 1.72 -4.72 -13.49
CA ALA A 7 2.82 -5.55 -13.97
C ALA A 7 2.50 -6.23 -15.31
N ASN A 8 1.28 -6.76 -15.47
CA ASN A 8 0.84 -7.40 -16.71
C ASN A 8 0.74 -6.45 -17.90
N ILE A 9 0.49 -5.15 -17.68
CA ILE A 9 0.48 -4.14 -18.75
C ILE A 9 1.84 -3.46 -18.96
N GLY A 10 2.91 -3.99 -18.35
CA GLY A 10 4.30 -3.62 -18.65
C GLY A 10 4.99 -2.67 -17.66
N TYR A 11 4.33 -2.26 -16.57
CA TYR A 11 5.00 -1.47 -15.54
C TYR A 11 5.94 -2.35 -14.72
N LYS A 12 7.13 -1.82 -14.42
CA LYS A 12 8.13 -2.49 -13.57
C LYS A 12 8.03 -1.95 -12.15
N ASN A 13 8.55 -2.72 -11.19
CA ASN A 13 8.65 -2.33 -9.79
C ASN A 13 7.28 -2.01 -9.14
N CYS A 14 6.26 -2.83 -9.43
CA CYS A 14 4.95 -2.68 -8.81
C CYS A 14 4.93 -3.36 -7.44
N TYR A 15 4.80 -2.57 -6.38
CA TYR A 15 4.71 -3.06 -5.00
C TYR A 15 3.32 -2.84 -4.43
N ASN A 16 2.91 -3.75 -3.55
CA ASN A 16 1.70 -3.59 -2.76
C ASN A 16 2.09 -3.21 -1.33
N ILE A 17 1.46 -2.17 -0.79
CA ILE A 17 1.60 -1.82 0.63
C ILE A 17 0.69 -2.77 1.42
N ILE A 18 1.30 -3.74 2.12
CA ILE A 18 0.61 -4.91 2.70
C ILE A 18 -0.50 -4.49 3.67
N ASP A 19 -0.23 -3.50 4.51
CA ASP A 19 -1.18 -3.00 5.52
C ASP A 19 -2.05 -1.85 5.00
N GLY A 20 -1.83 -1.36 3.78
CA GLY A 20 -2.57 -0.23 3.21
C GLY A 20 -2.45 1.07 4.02
N PHE A 21 -3.40 1.99 3.79
CA PHE A 21 -3.40 3.31 4.43
C PHE A 21 -3.93 3.26 5.87
N GLU A 22 -5.09 2.64 6.07
CA GLU A 22 -5.77 2.60 7.36
C GLU A 22 -5.32 1.46 8.26
N GLY A 23 -4.64 0.47 7.70
CA GLY A 23 -4.15 -0.68 8.44
C GLY A 23 -5.16 -1.81 8.59
N ASN A 24 -4.77 -2.77 9.43
CA ASN A 24 -5.60 -3.90 9.85
C ASN A 24 -5.86 -3.86 11.38
N LEU A 25 -6.55 -4.89 11.90
CA LEU A 25 -6.87 -5.04 13.33
C LEU A 25 -5.65 -5.12 14.25
N GLN A 26 -4.43 -5.23 13.72
CA GLN A 26 -3.18 -5.20 14.50
C GLN A 26 -2.61 -3.78 14.64
N ASN A 27 -3.36 -2.75 14.26
CA ASN A 27 -2.95 -1.35 14.30
C ASN A 27 -1.64 -1.09 13.51
N LYS A 28 -1.49 -1.78 12.38
CA LYS A 28 -0.38 -1.62 11.43
C LYS A 28 -0.98 -1.10 10.14
N GLY A 29 -0.49 0.05 9.65
CA GLY A 29 -0.97 0.77 8.47
C GLY A 29 -0.15 2.05 8.25
N TRP A 30 -0.32 2.73 7.13
CA TRP A 30 0.46 3.95 6.82
C TRP A 30 0.29 5.03 7.91
N LYS A 31 -0.96 5.30 8.33
CA LYS A 31 -1.26 6.27 9.40
C LYS A 31 -0.61 5.86 10.73
N GLN A 32 -0.67 4.58 11.08
CA GLN A 32 -0.17 4.04 12.35
C GLN A 32 1.35 3.98 12.45
N ASN A 33 2.05 3.92 11.31
CA ASN A 33 3.51 3.95 11.28
C ASN A 33 4.09 5.38 11.33
N ASN A 34 3.27 6.40 11.67
CA ASN A 34 3.67 7.82 11.71
C ASN A 34 4.30 8.33 10.41
N LEU A 35 3.89 7.77 9.27
CA LEU A 35 4.33 8.26 7.96
C LEU A 35 3.60 9.57 7.61
N PRO A 36 4.19 10.46 6.80
CA PRO A 36 3.52 11.69 6.40
C PRO A 36 2.21 11.43 5.64
N TRP A 37 1.14 12.14 6.00
CA TRP A 37 -0.14 12.17 5.29
C TRP A 37 -0.88 13.48 5.60
N GLN A 38 -1.93 13.79 4.83
CA GLN A 38 -2.78 14.98 4.99
C GLN A 38 -4.26 14.59 4.86
N PHE A 39 -5.14 15.40 5.47
CA PHE A 39 -6.60 15.26 5.40
C PHE A 39 -7.18 15.85 4.12
#